data_AF-H5TGV7-F1
#
_entry.id   AF-H5TGV7-F1
#
_cell.length_a   1.000
_cell.length_b   1.000
_cell.length_c   1.000
_cell.angle_alpha   90.00
_cell.angle_beta   90.00
_cell.angle_gamma   90.00
#
_symmetry.space_group_name_H-M   'P 1'
#
loop_
_entity.id
_entity.type
_entity.pdbx_description
1 polymer ?
#
loop_
_entity_poly.entity_id
_entity_poly.type
_entity_poly.pdbx_seq_one_letter_code
_entity_poly.pdbx_strand_id
1 'polypeptide(L)'
;MGIGAKGWRELAVGAVEVLGESWVLAGRGGSTRIVRAPVGWRLQFVGYEDTRLGRLIGYNACLCLPPKASQSGDSPNAISDHYVMPGESFPRYFDGLDSPAGVAEWATAVADNVFDTAGTLGEELARIEEVRTRREAANMEPFDGPTLRRLVVLRVVCGTRSQRELVADIDDVLADPWLETYPPLASTRKEPRTYGEFFGRLREAVADGDRGVVESVIDEASRRWRGEYVRHPGDC
;
A
#
# COMPACT_ATOMS: atom_id res chain seq x y z
N MET A 1 6.05 27.33 0.32
CA MET A 1 5.40 27.46 -1.03
C MET A 1 5.69 26.16 -1.76
N GLY A 2 4.67 25.54 -2.39
CA GLY A 2 4.89 24.28 -3.11
C GLY A 2 5.96 24.37 -4.19
N ILE A 3 6.62 23.25 -4.47
CA ILE A 3 7.61 23.10 -5.53
C ILE A 3 7.01 22.40 -6.76
N GLY A 4 7.47 22.81 -7.95
CA GLY A 4 7.07 22.14 -9.19
C GLY A 4 7.71 20.78 -9.37
N ALA A 5 7.23 20.02 -10.37
CA ALA A 5 7.70 18.66 -10.69
C ALA A 5 9.23 18.50 -10.82
N LYS A 6 9.92 19.51 -11.36
CA LYS A 6 11.39 19.49 -11.48
C LYS A 6 12.05 19.62 -10.10
N GLY A 7 11.60 20.58 -9.29
CA GLY A 7 12.10 20.78 -7.92
C GLY A 7 11.86 19.55 -7.06
N TRP A 8 10.67 18.94 -7.15
CA TRP A 8 10.39 17.69 -6.44
C TRP A 8 11.37 16.58 -6.82
N ARG A 9 11.66 16.43 -8.12
CA ARG A 9 12.61 15.40 -8.56
C ARG A 9 14.02 15.64 -8.00
N GLU A 10 14.51 16.87 -8.06
CA GLU A 10 15.83 17.23 -7.52
C GLU A 10 15.90 16.94 -6.01
N LEU A 11 14.85 17.33 -5.27
CA LEU A 11 14.73 17.06 -3.85
C LEU A 11 14.72 15.55 -3.55
N ALA A 12 13.96 14.77 -4.33
CA ALA A 12 13.84 13.33 -4.17
C ALA A 12 15.15 12.58 -4.49
N VAL A 13 15.94 13.06 -5.45
CA VAL A 13 17.29 12.54 -5.73
C VAL A 13 18.18 12.68 -4.50
N GLY A 14 18.28 13.90 -3.96
CA GLY A 14 19.10 14.13 -2.77
C GLY A 14 18.59 13.33 -1.56
N ALA A 15 17.27 13.19 -1.39
CA ALA A 15 16.71 12.41 -0.29
C ALA A 15 17.08 10.92 -0.38
N VAL A 16 17.06 10.34 -1.59
CA VAL A 16 17.49 8.94 -1.80
C VAL A 16 18.99 8.77 -1.51
N GLU A 17 19.84 9.74 -1.86
CA GLU A 17 21.26 9.71 -1.50
C GLU A 17 21.47 9.67 0.02
N VAL A 18 20.63 10.39 0.79
CA VAL A 18 20.66 10.36 2.26
C VAL A 18 20.12 9.03 2.82
N LEU A 19 19.04 8.51 2.25
CA LEU A 19 18.38 7.28 2.69
C LEU A 19 19.20 6.01 2.40
N GLY A 20 20.05 6.03 1.37
CA GLY A 20 20.91 4.93 1.00
C GLY A 20 20.23 3.84 0.17
N GLU A 21 20.89 2.68 0.06
CA GLU A 21 20.58 1.63 -0.92
C GLU A 21 19.21 0.94 -0.74
N SER A 22 18.59 1.07 0.44
CA SER A 22 17.25 0.54 0.71
C SER A 22 16.13 1.40 0.12
N TRP A 23 16.46 2.50 -0.57
CA TRP A 23 15.52 3.39 -1.23
C TRP A 23 15.97 3.72 -2.65
N VAL A 24 15.00 3.79 -3.56
CA VAL A 24 15.24 4.05 -4.98
C VAL A 24 14.26 5.09 -5.51
N LEU A 25 14.61 5.74 -6.62
CA LEU A 25 13.67 6.60 -7.33
C LEU A 25 12.90 5.82 -8.39
N ALA A 26 11.58 6.03 -8.43
CA ALA A 26 10.70 5.57 -9.50
C ALA A 26 9.89 6.72 -10.10
N GLY A 27 9.40 6.55 -11.34
CA GLY A 27 8.58 7.55 -12.01
C GLY A 27 9.36 8.75 -12.58
N ARG A 28 8.62 9.74 -13.12
CA ARG A 28 9.17 10.93 -13.81
C ARG A 28 8.33 12.17 -13.53
N GLY A 29 8.95 13.35 -13.50
CA GLY A 29 8.24 14.62 -13.26
C GLY A 29 7.41 14.57 -11.96
N GLY A 30 6.13 14.97 -12.03
CA GLY A 30 5.22 14.99 -10.88
C GLY A 30 4.83 13.59 -10.35
N SER A 31 5.09 12.52 -11.11
CA SER A 31 4.92 11.14 -10.63
C SER A 31 6.17 10.55 -10.01
N THR A 32 7.24 11.34 -9.81
CA THR A 32 8.44 10.86 -9.11
C THR A 32 8.07 10.39 -7.70
N ARG A 33 8.57 9.21 -7.31
CA ARG A 33 8.38 8.58 -5.98
C ARG A 33 9.72 8.09 -5.44
N ILE A 34 9.90 8.18 -4.13
CA ILE A 34 10.99 7.56 -3.37
C ILE A 34 10.45 6.23 -2.84
N VAL A 35 10.86 5.12 -3.45
CA VAL A 35 10.30 3.79 -3.21
C VAL A 35 11.28 3.01 -2.35
N ARG A 36 10.78 2.29 -1.34
CA ARG A 36 11.62 1.39 -0.56
C ARG A 36 11.89 0.10 -1.33
N ALA A 37 13.15 -0.34 -1.34
CA ALA A 37 13.63 -1.51 -2.05
C ALA A 37 14.31 -2.51 -1.10
N PRO A 38 14.24 -3.83 -1.39
CA PRO A 38 13.47 -4.44 -2.47
C PRO A 38 11.94 -4.43 -2.21
N VAL A 39 11.14 -4.31 -3.26
CA VAL A 39 9.67 -4.41 -3.15
C VAL A 39 9.26 -5.87 -3.01
N GLY A 40 8.90 -6.26 -1.79
CA GLY A 40 8.43 -7.60 -1.45
C GLY A 40 6.92 -7.78 -1.63
N TRP A 41 6.26 -8.32 -0.60
CA TRP A 41 4.80 -8.45 -0.53
C TRP A 41 4.08 -7.11 -0.24
N ARG A 42 4.85 -6.03 -0.10
CA ARG A 42 4.41 -4.71 0.33
C ARG A 42 5.11 -3.64 -0.50
N LEU A 43 4.36 -2.67 -0.99
CA LEU A 43 4.87 -1.48 -1.66
C LEU A 43 4.83 -0.32 -0.68
N GLN A 44 5.98 0.31 -0.44
CA GLN A 44 6.10 1.53 0.36
C GLN A 44 6.78 2.61 -0.48
N PHE A 45 6.20 3.80 -0.52
CA PHE A 45 6.85 4.94 -1.18
C PHE A 45 6.51 6.27 -0.52
N VAL A 46 7.34 7.27 -0.77
CA VAL A 46 7.05 8.68 -0.53
C VAL A 46 6.87 9.40 -1.86
N GLY A 47 5.82 10.20 -1.95
CA GLY A 47 5.50 11.05 -3.08
C GLY A 47 5.23 12.48 -2.64
N TYR A 48 4.97 13.34 -3.63
CA TYR A 48 4.66 14.73 -3.44
C TYR A 48 3.41 15.10 -4.24
N GLU A 49 2.51 15.86 -3.63
CA GLU A 49 1.36 16.48 -4.26
C GLU A 49 1.60 17.98 -4.40
N ASP A 50 1.45 18.49 -5.63
CA ASP A 50 1.60 19.91 -5.95
C ASP A 50 0.35 20.69 -5.54
N THR A 51 0.26 20.96 -4.24
CA THR A 51 -0.75 21.85 -3.65
C THR A 51 -0.15 23.24 -3.43
N ARG A 52 -0.97 24.23 -3.04
CA ARG A 52 -0.50 25.59 -2.72
C ARG A 52 0.69 25.61 -1.74
N LEU A 53 0.71 24.69 -0.78
CA LEU A 53 1.75 24.59 0.24
C LEU A 53 2.75 23.45 -0.04
N GLY A 54 2.51 22.63 -1.07
CA GLY A 54 3.15 21.33 -1.20
C GLY A 54 2.66 20.35 -0.14
N ARG A 55 2.76 19.05 -0.43
CA ARG A 55 2.37 18.01 0.51
C ARG A 55 3.16 16.73 0.25
N LEU A 56 3.83 16.20 1.28
CA LEU A 56 4.40 14.85 1.20
C LEU A 56 3.31 13.81 1.47
N ILE A 57 3.38 12.70 0.74
CA ILE A 57 2.49 11.56 0.90
C ILE A 57 3.33 10.29 1.04
N GLY A 58 3.20 9.63 2.17
CA GLY A 58 3.68 8.29 2.44
C GLY A 58 2.59 7.31 2.05
N TYR A 59 2.95 6.33 1.26
CA TYR A 59 2.03 5.33 0.73
C TYR A 59 2.50 3.95 1.16
N ASN A 60 1.53 3.12 1.55
CA ASN A 60 1.78 1.73 1.83
C ASN A 60 0.64 0.83 1.31
N ALA A 61 0.96 -0.18 0.51
CA ALA A 61 -0.01 -1.18 0.05
C ALA A 61 0.50 -2.61 0.18
N CYS A 62 -0.40 -3.50 0.57
CA CYS A 62 -0.19 -4.94 0.46
C CYS A 62 -0.34 -5.34 -1.02
N LEU A 63 0.70 -5.94 -1.60
CA LEU A 63 0.73 -6.40 -2.98
C LEU A 63 0.12 -7.80 -3.15
N CYS A 64 -0.50 -8.36 -2.11
CA CYS A 64 -1.28 -9.59 -2.25
C CYS A 64 -2.65 -9.36 -2.90
N LEU A 65 -3.08 -8.11 -3.04
CA LEU A 65 -4.31 -7.70 -3.70
C LEU A 65 -4.02 -6.52 -4.65
N PRO A 66 -4.90 -6.24 -5.63
CA PRO A 66 -4.80 -5.03 -6.42
C PRO A 66 -4.70 -3.78 -5.53
N PRO A 67 -3.70 -2.89 -5.70
CA PRO A 67 -3.61 -1.60 -5.01
C PRO A 67 -4.80 -0.68 -5.33
N LYS A 68 -5.15 0.24 -4.43
CA LYS A 68 -6.34 1.11 -4.53
C LYS A 68 -6.08 2.43 -5.26
N ALA A 69 -7.09 2.93 -5.97
CA ALA A 69 -7.01 4.16 -6.77
C ALA A 69 -6.91 5.43 -5.92
N SER A 70 -7.74 5.52 -4.89
CA SER A 70 -7.89 6.68 -4.03
C SER A 70 -7.07 6.50 -2.76
N GLN A 71 -5.78 6.86 -2.81
CA GLN A 71 -4.93 6.89 -1.62
C GLN A 71 -4.09 8.18 -1.55
N SER A 72 -4.67 9.26 -2.08
CA SER A 72 -4.29 10.65 -1.83
C SER A 72 -5.22 11.21 -0.74
N GLY A 73 -4.83 11.12 0.53
CA GLY A 73 -5.62 11.57 1.70
C GLY A 73 -5.58 10.62 2.91
N ASP A 74 -6.24 10.99 4.02
CA ASP A 74 -6.30 10.30 5.33
C ASP A 74 -7.04 8.93 5.28
N SER A 75 -6.69 8.10 4.30
CA SER A 75 -7.02 6.68 4.28
C SER A 75 -6.10 5.96 5.28
N PRO A 76 -6.53 4.88 5.96
CA PRO A 76 -5.72 4.16 6.95
C PRO A 76 -4.39 3.56 6.44
N ASN A 77 -4.03 3.76 5.17
CA ASN A 77 -2.78 3.29 4.56
C ASN A 77 -1.99 4.39 3.82
N ALA A 78 -2.45 5.65 3.87
CA ALA A 78 -1.73 6.80 3.33
C ALA A 78 -1.54 7.80 4.46
N ILE A 79 -0.33 8.34 4.54
CA ILE A 79 0.06 9.31 5.56
C ILE A 79 0.49 10.56 4.84
N SER A 80 0.05 11.72 5.30
CA SER A 80 0.56 12.98 4.76
C SER A 80 1.58 13.61 5.68
N ASP A 81 2.21 14.69 5.22
CA ASP A 81 3.05 15.58 6.05
C ASP A 81 2.37 16.10 7.33
N HIS A 82 1.05 15.91 7.49
CA HIS A 82 0.36 16.04 8.77
C HIS A 82 0.70 14.95 9.80
N TYR A 83 1.58 14.00 9.47
CA TYR A 83 2.19 13.08 10.42
C TYR A 83 2.98 13.84 11.48
N VAL A 84 2.70 13.53 12.75
CA VAL A 84 3.47 14.05 13.87
C VAL A 84 4.67 13.14 14.09
N MET A 85 5.86 13.68 13.89
CA MET A 85 7.11 12.91 14.08
C MET A 85 7.25 12.48 15.55
N PRO A 86 7.91 11.35 15.83
CA PRO A 86 8.16 10.90 17.20
C PRO A 86 8.82 11.99 18.05
N GLY A 87 8.24 12.28 19.20
CA GLY A 87 8.74 13.32 20.13
C GLY A 87 8.24 14.74 19.84
N GLU A 88 7.46 14.95 18.80
CA GLU A 88 6.90 16.27 18.46
C GLU A 88 5.46 16.44 18.95
N SER A 89 5.06 17.69 19.18
CA SER A 89 3.68 18.03 19.59
C SER A 89 2.78 18.42 18.42
N PHE A 90 3.36 18.75 17.27
CA PHE A 90 2.65 19.25 16.09
C PHE A 90 3.28 18.69 14.81
N PRO A 91 2.51 18.52 13.72
CA PRO A 91 3.07 18.06 12.46
C PRO A 91 3.97 19.10 11.81
N ARG A 92 4.95 18.62 11.03
CA ARG A 92 5.78 19.47 10.17
C ARG A 92 5.17 19.51 8.77
N TYR A 93 4.74 20.69 8.34
CA TYR A 93 4.31 20.90 6.95
C TYR A 93 5.50 20.80 5.99
N PHE A 94 5.21 20.61 4.70
CA PHE A 94 6.24 20.53 3.65
C PHE A 94 7.30 21.64 3.71
N ASP A 95 6.94 22.89 4.02
CA ASP A 95 7.89 24.01 4.16
C ASP A 95 8.96 23.79 5.27
N GLY A 96 8.73 22.86 6.21
CA GLY A 96 9.71 22.42 7.21
C GLY A 96 10.44 21.12 6.85
N LEU A 97 10.14 20.54 5.68
CA LEU A 97 10.66 19.26 5.18
C LEU A 97 11.23 19.41 3.76
N ASP A 98 11.35 20.62 3.22
CA ASP A 98 11.69 20.92 1.83
C ASP A 98 13.19 20.79 1.48
N SER A 99 13.93 20.05 2.31
CA SER A 99 15.34 19.70 2.10
C SER A 99 15.52 18.19 1.94
N PRO A 100 16.58 17.72 1.23
CA PRO A 100 16.86 16.31 1.09
C PRO A 100 16.87 15.54 2.42
N ALA A 101 17.51 16.12 3.44
CA ALA A 101 17.58 15.55 4.78
C ALA A 101 16.20 15.53 5.46
N GLY A 102 15.40 16.59 5.32
CA GLY A 102 14.04 16.65 5.88
C GLY A 102 13.10 15.60 5.28
N VAL A 103 13.12 15.44 3.95
CA VAL A 103 12.35 14.38 3.28
C VAL A 103 12.81 12.99 3.72
N ALA A 104 14.12 12.76 3.83
CA ALA A 104 14.70 11.48 4.27
C ALA A 104 14.34 11.14 5.73
N GLU A 105 14.43 12.13 6.63
CA GLU A 105 14.03 11.98 8.04
C GLU A 105 12.55 11.59 8.14
N TRP A 106 11.69 12.32 7.43
CA TRP A 106 10.26 12.07 7.41
C TRP A 106 9.93 10.69 6.83
N ALA A 107 10.56 10.31 5.71
CA ALA A 107 10.38 9.02 5.07
C ALA A 107 10.75 7.86 6.00
N THR A 108 11.89 7.98 6.69
CA THR A 108 12.35 6.99 7.68
C THR A 108 11.36 6.88 8.83
N ALA A 109 10.95 8.02 9.42
CA ALA A 109 10.03 8.01 10.54
C ALA A 109 8.67 7.38 10.18
N VAL A 110 8.13 7.69 9.00
CA VAL A 110 6.88 7.09 8.52
C VAL A 110 7.04 5.59 8.26
N ALA A 111 8.15 5.18 7.63
CA ALA A 111 8.43 3.78 7.39
C ALA A 111 8.51 2.99 8.71
N ASP A 112 9.34 3.44 9.65
CA ASP A 112 9.63 2.71 10.89
C ASP A 112 8.44 2.68 11.86
N ASN A 113 7.71 3.79 11.98
CA ASN A 113 6.68 3.92 13.02
C ASN A 113 5.28 3.53 12.54
N VAL A 114 5.03 3.54 11.22
CA VAL A 114 3.68 3.30 10.71
C VAL A 114 3.63 2.17 9.70
N PHE A 115 4.63 2.04 8.82
CA PHE A 115 4.58 0.98 7.84
C PHE A 115 5.16 -0.33 8.38
N ASP A 116 6.30 -0.33 9.05
CA ASP A 116 7.03 -1.52 9.48
C ASP A 116 6.56 -2.15 10.79
N THR A 117 5.27 -2.02 11.08
CA THR A 117 4.66 -2.68 12.24
C THR A 117 4.57 -4.20 12.11
N ALA A 118 4.91 -4.76 10.94
CA ALA A 118 4.98 -6.20 10.66
C ALA A 118 6.02 -6.47 9.57
N GLY A 119 7.02 -7.32 9.87
CA GLY A 119 8.09 -7.69 8.95
C GLY A 119 7.71 -8.83 8.00
N THR A 120 6.75 -9.67 8.40
CA THR A 120 6.29 -10.82 7.58
C THR A 120 4.77 -10.79 7.31
N LEU A 121 4.33 -11.53 6.30
CA LEU A 121 2.90 -11.74 6.02
C LEU A 121 2.16 -12.39 7.20
N GLY A 122 2.82 -13.32 7.91
CA GLY A 122 2.25 -13.99 9.06
C GLY A 122 2.04 -13.05 10.26
N GLU A 123 3.03 -12.21 10.54
CA GLU A 123 2.91 -11.15 11.57
C GLU A 123 1.80 -10.16 11.23
N GLU A 124 1.71 -9.76 9.96
CA GLU A 124 0.67 -8.84 9.51
C GLU A 124 -0.73 -9.46 9.60
N LEU A 125 -0.87 -10.74 9.26
CA LEU A 125 -2.11 -11.48 9.46
C LEU A 125 -2.48 -11.54 10.94
N ALA A 126 -1.54 -11.93 11.81
CA ALA A 126 -1.77 -12.01 13.25
C ALA A 126 -2.25 -10.67 13.84
N ARG A 127 -1.62 -9.56 13.43
CA ARG A 127 -2.00 -8.21 13.84
C ARG A 127 -3.44 -7.85 13.43
N ILE A 128 -3.82 -8.17 12.18
CA ILE A 128 -5.16 -7.87 11.68
C ILE A 128 -6.22 -8.76 12.35
N GLU A 129 -5.91 -10.03 12.60
CA GLU A 129 -6.77 -10.95 13.37
C GLU A 129 -6.99 -10.47 14.80
N GLU A 130 -5.95 -9.95 15.47
CA GLU A 130 -6.06 -9.38 16.80
C GLU A 130 -6.99 -8.16 16.80
N VAL A 131 -6.84 -7.26 15.81
CA VAL A 131 -7.73 -6.09 15.65
C VAL A 131 -9.18 -6.53 15.43
N ARG A 132 -9.42 -7.53 14.58
CA ARG A 132 -10.76 -8.10 14.36
C ARG A 132 -11.34 -8.64 15.67
N THR A 133 -10.61 -9.49 16.38
CA THR A 133 -11.02 -10.09 17.65
C THR A 133 -11.37 -9.01 18.69
N ARG A 134 -10.53 -7.97 18.80
CA ARG A 134 -10.76 -6.86 19.72
C ARG A 134 -12.03 -6.07 19.39
N ARG A 135 -12.29 -5.81 18.10
CA ARG A 135 -13.50 -5.11 17.63
C ARG A 135 -14.76 -5.92 17.90
N GLU A 136 -14.71 -7.23 17.63
CA GLU A 136 -15.80 -8.16 17.94
C GLU A 136 -16.09 -8.19 19.44
N ALA A 137 -15.06 -8.31 20.28
CA ALA A 137 -15.20 -8.28 21.74
C ALA A 137 -15.75 -6.94 22.26
N ALA A 138 -15.42 -5.83 21.60
CA ALA A 138 -15.91 -4.50 21.93
C ALA A 138 -17.30 -4.18 21.33
N ASN A 139 -17.92 -5.14 20.62
CA ASN A 139 -19.18 -4.97 19.89
C ASN A 139 -19.16 -3.72 18.96
N MET A 140 -18.00 -3.49 18.33
CA MET A 140 -17.82 -2.42 17.36
C MET A 140 -18.38 -2.80 15.99
N GLU A 141 -18.47 -1.82 15.10
CA GLU A 141 -18.95 -2.03 13.73
C GLU A 141 -18.26 -3.22 13.03
N PRO A 142 -19.00 -3.90 12.12
CA PRO A 142 -18.51 -5.05 11.37
C PRO A 142 -17.15 -4.81 10.73
N PHE A 143 -16.40 -5.90 10.58
CA PHE A 143 -15.13 -5.87 9.87
C PHE A 143 -15.39 -5.94 8.36
N ASP A 144 -15.47 -4.80 7.70
CA ASP A 144 -15.91 -4.67 6.30
C ASP A 144 -14.89 -3.92 5.40
N GLY A 145 -15.25 -3.77 4.13
CA GLY A 145 -14.62 -2.91 3.15
C GLY A 145 -13.14 -3.21 2.91
N PRO A 146 -12.26 -2.19 2.95
CA PRO A 146 -10.83 -2.36 2.80
C PRO A 146 -10.16 -3.38 3.73
N THR A 147 -10.63 -3.44 4.97
CA THR A 147 -9.97 -4.22 6.01
C THR A 147 -10.31 -5.69 5.87
N LEU A 148 -11.58 -6.01 5.57
CA LEU A 148 -12.03 -7.37 5.27
C LEU A 148 -11.26 -7.98 4.10
N ARG A 149 -11.18 -7.26 2.96
CA ARG A 149 -10.40 -7.67 1.79
C ARG A 149 -8.95 -8.03 2.14
N ARG A 150 -8.29 -7.20 2.95
CA ARG A 150 -6.90 -7.41 3.36
C ARG A 150 -6.77 -8.64 4.27
N LEU A 151 -7.66 -8.81 5.24
CA LEU A 151 -7.66 -9.97 6.12
C LEU A 151 -7.82 -11.27 5.31
N VAL A 152 -8.82 -11.33 4.43
CA VAL A 152 -9.13 -12.53 3.65
C VAL A 152 -7.98 -12.89 2.71
N VAL A 153 -7.42 -11.91 1.99
CA VAL A 153 -6.29 -12.22 1.09
C VAL A 153 -5.06 -12.69 1.86
N LEU A 154 -4.81 -12.16 3.07
CA LEU A 154 -3.71 -12.64 3.91
C LEU A 154 -3.95 -14.06 4.40
N ARG A 155 -5.18 -14.42 4.80
CA ARG A 155 -5.53 -15.80 5.16
C ARG A 155 -5.31 -16.77 4.00
N VAL A 156 -5.69 -16.37 2.78
CA VAL A 156 -5.47 -17.16 1.55
C VAL A 156 -3.98 -17.31 1.25
N VAL A 157 -3.23 -16.22 1.27
CA VAL A 157 -1.77 -16.24 1.00
C VAL A 157 -1.04 -17.10 2.02
N CYS A 158 -1.35 -16.94 3.31
CA CYS A 158 -0.72 -17.69 4.39
C CYS A 158 -1.28 -19.11 4.57
N GLY A 159 -2.37 -19.48 3.88
CA GLY A 159 -2.97 -20.82 3.97
C GLY A 159 -3.40 -21.21 5.39
N THR A 160 -3.91 -20.25 6.18
CA THR A 160 -4.15 -20.46 7.63
C THR A 160 -5.46 -21.14 7.97
N ARG A 161 -6.30 -21.42 6.98
CA ARG A 161 -7.63 -22.01 7.14
C ARG A 161 -7.84 -23.15 6.17
N SER A 162 -8.83 -24.00 6.43
CA SER A 162 -9.23 -25.03 5.48
C SER A 162 -9.75 -24.40 4.19
N GLN A 163 -9.67 -25.15 3.09
CA GLN A 163 -10.16 -24.73 1.79
C GLN A 163 -11.61 -24.21 1.84
N ARG A 164 -12.49 -24.93 2.54
CA ARG A 164 -13.91 -24.55 2.71
C ARG A 164 -14.07 -23.23 3.45
N GLU A 165 -13.27 -22.99 4.48
CA GLU A 165 -13.29 -21.74 5.25
C GLU A 165 -12.73 -20.58 4.44
N LEU A 166 -11.70 -20.79 3.62
CA LEU A 166 -11.16 -19.77 2.72
C LEU A 166 -12.16 -19.38 1.63
N VAL A 167 -12.89 -20.34 1.06
CA VAL A 167 -13.98 -20.04 0.11
C VAL A 167 -15.07 -19.19 0.79
N ALA A 168 -15.47 -19.55 2.01
CA ALA A 168 -16.45 -18.78 2.77
C ALA A 168 -15.96 -17.35 3.09
N ASP A 169 -14.70 -17.20 3.50
CA ASP A 169 -14.09 -15.89 3.73
C ASP A 169 -14.08 -15.02 2.45
N ILE A 170 -13.85 -15.62 1.28
CA ILE A 170 -13.91 -14.90 0.00
C ILE A 170 -15.36 -14.55 -0.38
N ASP A 171 -16.32 -15.45 -0.10
CA ASP A 171 -17.74 -15.19 -0.30
C ASP A 171 -18.23 -14.00 0.55
N ASP A 172 -17.73 -13.85 1.79
CA ASP A 172 -18.00 -12.67 2.62
C ASP A 172 -17.50 -11.38 1.96
N VAL A 173 -16.33 -11.40 1.31
CA VAL A 173 -15.80 -10.25 0.56
C VAL A 173 -16.65 -9.95 -0.67
N LEU A 174 -17.10 -10.97 -1.39
CA LEU A 174 -17.93 -10.80 -2.59
C LEU A 174 -19.34 -10.28 -2.24
N ALA A 175 -19.84 -10.58 -1.04
CA ALA A 175 -21.10 -10.08 -0.52
C ALA A 175 -21.00 -8.69 0.13
N ASP A 176 -19.79 -8.18 0.37
CA ASP A 176 -19.55 -6.90 1.02
C ASP A 176 -20.12 -5.72 0.20
N PRO A 177 -21.06 -4.91 0.73
CA PRO A 177 -21.61 -3.76 0.02
C PRO A 177 -20.57 -2.70 -0.35
N TRP A 178 -19.39 -2.72 0.30
CA TRP A 178 -18.30 -1.76 0.08
C TRP A 178 -17.22 -2.26 -0.90
N LEU A 179 -17.43 -3.41 -1.55
CA LEU A 179 -16.43 -4.05 -2.41
C LEU A 179 -15.87 -3.09 -3.48
N GLU A 180 -16.76 -2.38 -4.17
CA GLU A 180 -16.41 -1.48 -5.28
C GLU A 180 -16.41 0.01 -4.90
N THR A 181 -16.75 0.37 -3.66
CA THR A 181 -16.69 1.76 -3.18
C THR A 181 -15.27 2.34 -3.25
N TYR A 182 -14.27 1.46 -3.13
CA TYR A 182 -12.86 1.80 -3.25
C TYR A 182 -12.25 0.91 -4.31
N PRO A 183 -12.36 1.26 -5.61
CA PRO A 183 -11.90 0.43 -6.70
C PRO A 183 -10.37 0.38 -6.73
N PRO A 184 -9.79 -0.67 -7.35
CA PRO A 184 -8.36 -0.74 -7.54
C PRO A 184 -7.89 0.41 -8.44
N LEU A 185 -6.60 0.77 -8.33
CA LEU A 185 -5.99 1.82 -9.14
C LEU A 185 -6.07 1.41 -10.62
N ALA A 186 -7.09 1.94 -11.29
CA ALA A 186 -7.38 1.61 -12.67
C ALA A 186 -6.23 2.06 -13.55
N SER A 187 -5.50 1.09 -14.07
CA SER A 187 -4.39 1.34 -14.95
C SER A 187 -4.93 1.61 -16.35
N THR A 188 -5.30 2.87 -16.59
CA THR A 188 -5.97 3.41 -17.79
C THR A 188 -7.45 2.99 -17.94
N ARG A 189 -8.26 3.87 -18.54
CA ARG A 189 -9.70 3.66 -18.83
C ARG A 189 -10.02 2.41 -19.66
N LYS A 190 -9.02 1.69 -20.20
CA LYS A 190 -9.19 0.61 -21.17
C LYS A 190 -9.31 -0.79 -20.54
N GLU A 191 -8.92 -0.96 -19.28
CA GLU A 191 -9.02 -2.23 -18.55
C GLU A 191 -9.56 -1.97 -17.13
N PRO A 192 -10.89 -1.86 -16.97
CA PRO A 192 -11.49 -1.69 -15.65
C PRO A 192 -11.30 -2.98 -14.85
N ARG A 193 -10.26 -3.02 -14.02
CA ARG A 193 -10.09 -4.07 -13.01
C ARG A 193 -11.02 -3.77 -11.85
N THR A 194 -11.76 -4.78 -11.38
CA THR A 194 -12.64 -4.68 -10.22
C THR A 194 -12.13 -5.58 -9.11
N TYR A 195 -12.51 -5.30 -7.87
CA TYR A 195 -12.22 -6.25 -6.80
C TYR A 195 -13.09 -7.51 -6.92
N GLY A 196 -14.31 -7.38 -7.45
CA GLY A 196 -15.18 -8.52 -7.76
C GLY A 196 -14.52 -9.53 -8.71
N GLU A 197 -13.90 -9.08 -9.79
CA GLU A 197 -13.18 -9.97 -10.72
C GLU A 197 -11.99 -10.68 -10.03
N PHE A 198 -11.19 -9.92 -9.28
CA PHE A 198 -10.05 -10.46 -8.55
C PHE A 198 -10.47 -11.53 -7.54
N PHE A 199 -11.45 -11.22 -6.67
CA PHE A 199 -11.92 -12.15 -5.65
C PHE A 199 -12.70 -13.32 -6.25
N GLY A 200 -13.41 -13.13 -7.37
CA GLY A 200 -14.06 -14.22 -8.10
C GLY A 200 -13.06 -15.25 -8.61
N ARG A 201 -11.99 -14.80 -9.29
CA ARG A 201 -10.89 -15.68 -9.74
C ARG A 201 -10.16 -16.34 -8.57
N LEU A 202 -9.94 -15.60 -7.48
CA LEU A 202 -9.30 -16.14 -6.28
C LEU A 202 -10.17 -17.23 -5.64
N ARG A 203 -11.49 -17.04 -5.60
CA ARG A 203 -12.47 -18.00 -5.09
C ARG A 203 -12.42 -19.31 -5.86
N GLU A 204 -12.46 -19.25 -7.19
CA GLU A 204 -12.37 -20.43 -8.07
C GLU A 204 -11.08 -21.19 -7.83
N ALA A 205 -9.94 -20.49 -7.83
CA ALA A 205 -8.63 -21.09 -7.57
C ALA A 205 -8.54 -21.80 -6.20
N VAL A 206 -9.09 -21.17 -5.15
CA VAL A 206 -9.14 -21.79 -3.81
C VAL A 206 -10.12 -22.97 -3.79
N ALA A 207 -11.29 -22.86 -4.44
CA ALA A 207 -12.28 -23.94 -4.51
C ALA A 207 -11.78 -25.18 -5.27
N ASP A 208 -10.86 -25.00 -6.22
CA ASP A 208 -10.22 -26.09 -6.94
C ASP A 208 -9.00 -26.67 -6.20
N GLY A 209 -8.51 -25.98 -5.15
CA GLY A 209 -7.37 -26.42 -4.34
C GLY A 209 -6.03 -26.25 -5.05
N ASP A 210 -5.98 -25.52 -6.16
CA ASP A 210 -4.76 -25.31 -6.95
C ASP A 210 -3.97 -24.10 -6.42
N ARG A 211 -2.92 -24.38 -5.65
CA ARG A 211 -2.06 -23.34 -5.08
C ARG A 211 -1.32 -22.53 -6.16
N GLY A 212 -0.93 -23.16 -7.27
CA GLY A 212 -0.23 -22.46 -8.35
C GLY A 212 -1.14 -21.45 -9.04
N VAL A 213 -2.43 -21.77 -9.20
CA VAL A 213 -3.42 -20.82 -9.73
C VAL A 213 -3.67 -19.67 -8.77
N VAL A 214 -3.78 -19.94 -7.45
CA VAL A 214 -3.89 -18.88 -6.43
C VAL A 214 -2.71 -17.89 -6.52
N GLU A 215 -1.49 -18.40 -6.61
CA GLU A 215 -0.28 -17.58 -6.74
C GLU A 215 -0.28 -16.77 -8.04
N SER A 216 -0.69 -17.37 -9.15
CA SER A 216 -0.83 -16.69 -10.44
C SER A 216 -1.82 -15.51 -10.39
N VAL A 217 -2.97 -15.69 -9.73
CA VAL A 217 -3.98 -14.62 -9.55
C VAL A 217 -3.40 -13.44 -8.75
N ILE A 218 -2.68 -13.72 -7.65
CA ILE A 218 -2.04 -12.70 -6.82
C ILE A 218 -0.89 -12.00 -7.57
N ASP A 219 -0.08 -12.77 -8.27
CA ASP A 219 1.03 -12.23 -9.05
C ASP A 219 0.52 -11.36 -10.19
N GLU A 220 -0.52 -11.75 -10.92
CA GLU A 220 -1.10 -10.91 -11.98
C GLU A 220 -1.65 -9.58 -11.45
N ALA A 221 -2.26 -9.59 -10.26
CA ALA A 221 -2.73 -8.39 -9.58
C ALA A 221 -1.59 -7.44 -9.19
N SER A 222 -0.39 -7.96 -8.91
CA SER A 222 0.75 -7.19 -8.39
C SER A 222 1.88 -6.95 -9.39
N ARG A 223 1.98 -7.74 -10.46
CA ARG A 223 3.08 -7.76 -11.44
C ARG A 223 3.35 -6.41 -12.06
N ARG A 224 2.28 -5.70 -12.44
CA ARG A 224 2.40 -4.34 -12.99
C ARG A 224 3.05 -3.40 -11.99
N TRP A 225 2.66 -3.47 -10.72
CA TRP A 225 3.14 -2.55 -9.69
C TRP A 225 4.59 -2.82 -9.33
N ARG A 226 4.97 -4.11 -9.27
CA ARG A 226 6.39 -4.48 -9.17
C ARG A 226 7.16 -3.94 -10.39
N GLY A 227 6.66 -4.13 -11.61
CA GLY A 227 7.34 -3.64 -12.82
C GLY A 227 7.38 -2.11 -13.00
N GLU A 228 6.39 -1.37 -12.49
CA GLU A 228 6.30 0.10 -12.61
C GLU A 228 7.23 0.81 -11.61
N TYR A 229 7.44 0.22 -10.44
CA TYR A 229 8.25 0.81 -9.37
C TYR A 229 9.64 0.18 -9.19
N VAL A 230 9.94 -0.95 -9.85
CA VAL A 230 11.25 -1.65 -9.77
C VAL A 230 12.10 -1.45 -11.04
N ARG A 231 11.74 -0.55 -11.97
CA ARG A 231 12.69 -0.23 -13.07
C ARG A 231 13.94 0.42 -12.50
N HIS A 232 15.04 -0.33 -12.51
CA HIS A 232 16.34 0.17 -12.10
C HIS A 232 16.76 1.33 -13.04
N PRO A 233 17.51 2.33 -12.54
CA PRO A 233 18.05 3.42 -13.36
C PRO A 233 18.98 2.99 -14.51
N GLY A 234 19.18 1.69 -14.77
CA GLY A 234 20.07 1.14 -15.80
C GLY A 234 19.39 0.39 -16.96
N ASP A 235 18.06 0.26 -16.98
CA ASP A 235 17.33 -0.50 -18.02
C ASP A 235 16.74 0.41 -19.14
N CYS A 236 17.41 1.50 -19.49
CA CYS A 236 17.10 2.36 -20.64
C CYS A 236 18.37 2.72 -21.41
#